data_AF-E3M4S8-F1
#
_entry.id   AF-E3M4S8-F1
#
_cell.length_a   1.000
_cell.length_b   1.000
_cell.length_c   1.000
_cell.angle_alpha   90.00
_cell.angle_beta   90.00
_cell.angle_gamma   90.00
#
_symmetry.space_group_name_H-M   'P 1'
#
loop_
_entity.id
_entity.type
_entity.pdbx_description
1 polymer ?
#
loop_
_entity_poly.entity_id
_entity_poly.type
_entity_poly.pdbx_seq_one_letter_code
_entity_poly.pdbx_strand_id
1 'polypeptide(L)'
;MKRRVYKNILPPKSFIAMDDYKNPIEMSNHLRALEANMTAYSEYFNWRQKGTWTSAPWNAPGYRNGVCRVCELLWKSKDNETEPFKSYKDIWKWFDEESQCEKDEFVRSWLSG
;
A
#
# COMPACT_ATOMS: atom_id res chain seq x y z
N MET A 1 2.36 3.48 8.84
CA MET A 1 2.28 4.12 7.49
C MET A 1 2.68 5.58 7.60
N LYS A 2 3.86 5.95 7.08
CA LYS A 2 4.33 7.35 7.06
C LYS A 2 3.98 8.04 5.75
N ARG A 3 3.58 9.31 5.78
CA ARG A 3 3.13 10.03 4.58
C ARG A 3 4.19 10.21 3.53
N ARG A 4 5.44 10.40 3.92
CA ARG A 4 6.56 10.48 2.96
C ARG A 4 6.63 9.25 2.04
N VAL A 5 6.21 8.08 2.51
CA VAL A 5 6.22 6.82 1.74
C VAL A 5 5.11 6.80 0.70
N TYR A 6 3.91 7.27 1.06
CA TYR A 6 2.71 7.10 0.23
C TYR A 6 2.27 8.36 -0.53
N LYS A 7 2.73 9.56 -0.16
CA LYS A 7 2.23 10.84 -0.72
C LYS A 7 2.38 10.96 -2.24
N ASN A 8 3.36 10.28 -2.82
CA ASN A 8 3.63 10.28 -4.26
C ASN A 8 3.05 9.06 -4.98
N ILE A 9 2.50 8.10 -4.22
CA ILE A 9 1.95 6.83 -4.73
C ILE A 9 0.42 6.88 -4.72
N LEU A 10 -0.17 7.40 -3.64
CA LEU A 10 -1.61 7.45 -3.43
C LEU A 10 -2.16 8.86 -3.70
N PRO A 11 -3.43 8.98 -4.12
CA PRO A 11 -4.06 10.29 -4.30
C PRO A 11 -4.00 11.17 -3.05
N PRO A 12 -3.88 12.49 -3.21
CA PRO A 12 -4.02 13.41 -2.08
C PRO A 12 -5.36 13.20 -1.37
N LYS A 13 -5.36 13.28 -0.03
CA LYS A 13 -6.52 13.06 0.85
C LYS A 13 -7.18 11.67 0.72
N SER A 14 -6.49 10.66 0.21
CA SER A 14 -7.03 9.28 0.15
C SER A 14 -6.68 8.40 1.35
N PHE A 15 -5.79 8.85 2.22
CA PHE A 15 -5.33 8.10 3.38
C PHE A 15 -4.98 9.03 4.55
N ILE A 16 -4.98 8.46 5.75
CA ILE A 16 -4.56 9.10 6.99
C ILE A 16 -3.26 8.42 7.41
N ALA A 17 -2.16 9.16 7.46
CA ALA A 17 -0.87 8.61 7.87
C ALA A 17 -0.58 8.89 9.34
N MET A 18 0.15 7.97 9.97
CA MET A 18 0.39 7.99 11.41
C MET A 18 1.25 9.17 11.85
N ASP A 19 2.21 9.56 11.01
CA ASP A 19 3.16 10.64 11.24
C ASP A 19 2.57 12.05 11.05
N ASP A 20 1.27 12.18 10.78
CA ASP A 20 0.56 13.47 10.94
C ASP A 20 0.28 13.81 12.41
N TYR A 21 0.27 12.81 13.28
CA TYR A 21 -0.11 12.94 14.67
C TYR A 21 1.09 12.68 15.55
N LYS A 22 1.19 13.43 16.64
CA LYS A 22 2.27 13.29 17.60
C LYS A 22 2.28 11.91 18.24
N ASN A 23 1.10 11.36 18.53
CA ASN A 23 0.91 10.10 19.24
C ASN A 23 -0.44 9.43 18.89
N PRO A 24 -0.68 8.17 19.32
CA PRO A 24 -1.91 7.45 19.01
C PRO A 24 -3.17 8.10 19.57
N ILE A 25 -3.08 8.83 20.68
CA ILE A 25 -4.22 9.47 21.33
C ILE A 25 -4.77 10.58 20.42
N GLU A 26 -3.88 11.44 19.91
CA GLU A 26 -4.26 12.50 18.99
C GLU A 26 -4.88 11.94 17.70
N MET A 27 -4.27 10.90 17.12
CA MET A 27 -4.82 10.21 15.96
C MET A 27 -6.21 9.62 16.26
N SER A 28 -6.37 8.95 17.42
CA SER A 28 -7.64 8.37 17.84
C SER A 28 -8.74 9.42 17.97
N ASN A 29 -8.42 10.57 18.54
CA ASN A 29 -9.38 11.68 18.67
C ASN A 29 -9.85 12.18 17.31
N HIS A 30 -8.94 12.32 16.33
CA HIS A 30 -9.31 12.68 14.97
C HIS A 30 -10.17 11.60 14.30
N LEU A 31 -9.82 10.32 14.45
CA LEU A 31 -10.62 9.22 13.90
C LEU A 31 -12.04 9.18 14.47
N ARG A 32 -12.19 9.41 15.78
CA ARG A 32 -13.52 9.52 16.43
C ARG A 32 -14.31 10.72 15.92
N ALA A 33 -13.65 11.86 15.68
CA ALA A 33 -14.30 13.03 15.09
C ALA A 33 -14.79 12.76 13.67
N LEU A 34 -14.04 12.00 12.87
CA LEU A 34 -14.47 11.55 11.53
C LEU A 34 -15.63 10.57 11.59
N GLU A 35 -15.59 9.61 12.52
CA GLU A 35 -16.68 8.65 12.74
C GLU A 35 -18.01 9.36 13.04
N ALA A 36 -17.98 10.43 13.84
CA ALA A 36 -19.16 11.22 14.18
C ALA A 36 -19.61 12.19 13.06
N ASN A 37 -18.76 12.51 12.09
CA ASN A 37 -19.04 13.47 11.02
C ASN A 37 -18.91 12.82 9.64
N MET A 38 -20.04 12.29 9.15
CA MET A 38 -20.12 11.62 7.85
C MET A 38 -19.64 12.52 6.69
N THR A 39 -19.91 13.83 6.73
CA THR A 39 -19.48 14.76 5.69
C THR A 39 -17.96 14.80 5.62
N ALA A 40 -17.29 15.03 6.76
CA ALA A 40 -15.82 15.05 6.84
C ALA A 40 -15.20 13.70 6.48
N TYR A 41 -15.80 12.59 6.92
CA TYR A 41 -15.36 11.24 6.53
C TYR A 41 -15.49 11.01 5.02
N SER A 42 -16.59 11.45 4.41
CA SER A 42 -16.85 11.25 2.98
C SER A 42 -15.84 11.98 2.08
N GLU A 43 -15.23 13.08 2.56
CA GLU A 43 -14.20 13.81 1.81
C GLU A 43 -12.98 12.95 1.49
N TYR A 44 -12.65 11.96 2.32
CA TYR A 44 -11.56 11.01 2.08
C TYR A 44 -11.83 10.06 0.90
N PHE A 45 -13.03 10.09 0.32
CA PHE A 45 -13.42 9.29 -0.85
C PHE A 45 -13.57 10.13 -2.12
N ASN A 46 -13.48 11.46 -2.03
CA ASN A 46 -13.64 12.35 -3.18
C ASN A 46 -12.63 12.10 -4.30
N TRP A 47 -11.44 11.56 -3.98
CA TRP A 47 -10.46 11.18 -4.99
C TRP A 47 -10.99 10.14 -5.98
N ARG A 48 -11.95 9.30 -5.59
CA ARG A 48 -12.57 8.28 -6.46
C ARG A 48 -13.40 8.90 -7.58
N GLN A 49 -13.98 10.08 -7.34
CA GLN A 49 -14.82 10.78 -8.32
C GLN A 49 -14.01 11.36 -9.48
N LYS A 50 -12.68 11.49 -9.31
CA LYS A 50 -11.80 12.08 -10.33
C LYS A 50 -11.43 11.11 -11.47
N GLY A 51 -12.00 9.91 -11.50
CA GLY A 51 -11.86 8.95 -12.61
C GLY A 51 -10.46 8.38 -12.84
N THR A 52 -9.47 8.75 -12.02
CA THR A 52 -8.05 8.40 -12.21
C THR A 52 -7.65 7.04 -11.65
N TRP A 53 -8.51 6.41 -10.83
CA TRP A 53 -8.16 5.18 -10.08
C TRP A 53 -9.19 4.04 -10.17
N THR A 54 -10.42 4.30 -10.58
CA THR A 54 -11.53 3.32 -10.44
C THR A 54 -11.69 2.34 -11.60
N SER A 55 -10.85 2.44 -12.62
CA SER A 55 -10.79 1.44 -13.68
C SER A 55 -9.39 1.45 -14.25
N ALA A 56 -8.51 0.59 -13.75
CA ALA A 56 -7.42 0.16 -14.59
C ALA A 56 -8.08 -0.48 -15.84
N PRO A 57 -7.76 -0.01 -17.06
CA PRO A 57 -8.26 -0.66 -18.27
C PRO A 57 -8.10 -2.18 -18.21
N TRP A 58 -8.99 -2.93 -18.85
CA TRP A 58 -8.75 -4.37 -19.05
C TRP A 58 -7.39 -4.54 -19.72
N ASN A 59 -6.48 -5.28 -19.08
CA ASN A 59 -5.06 -5.41 -19.47
C ASN A 59 -4.21 -4.12 -19.39
N ALA A 60 -4.55 -3.16 -18.53
CA ALA A 60 -3.69 -2.01 -18.30
C ALA A 60 -2.28 -2.48 -17.90
N PRO A 61 -1.21 -1.80 -18.33
CA PRO A 61 0.14 -2.10 -17.87
C PRO A 61 0.19 -2.08 -16.34
N GLY A 62 0.39 -3.24 -15.71
CA GLY A 62 0.39 -3.40 -14.25
C GLY A 62 -0.92 -3.90 -13.62
N TYR A 63 -2.04 -3.95 -14.36
CA TYR A 63 -3.30 -4.54 -13.92
C TYR A 63 -3.63 -5.77 -14.77
N ARG A 64 -3.21 -6.93 -14.29
CA ARG A 64 -3.70 -8.22 -14.76
C ARG A 64 -4.40 -8.90 -13.60
N ASN A 65 -5.57 -9.46 -13.86
CA ASN A 65 -6.19 -10.39 -12.92
C ASN A 65 -5.14 -11.46 -12.54
N GLY A 66 -5.07 -11.81 -11.25
CA GLY A 66 -4.01 -12.66 -10.71
C GLY A 66 -3.84 -13.96 -11.49
N VAL A 67 -4.94 -14.53 -11.98
CA VAL A 67 -4.94 -15.78 -12.77
C VAL A 67 -4.29 -15.61 -14.14
N CYS A 68 -4.65 -14.60 -14.95
CA CYS A 68 -3.97 -14.43 -16.26
C CYS A 68 -2.50 -14.05 -16.08
N ARG A 69 -2.16 -13.31 -15.02
CA ARG A 69 -0.76 -13.02 -14.70
C ARG A 69 0.03 -14.30 -14.43
N VAL A 70 -0.55 -15.27 -13.72
CA VAL A 70 0.07 -16.59 -13.51
C VAL A 70 0.22 -17.34 -14.82
N CYS A 71 -0.83 -17.43 -15.65
CA CYS A 71 -0.78 -18.14 -16.93
C CYS A 71 0.33 -17.60 -17.84
N GLU A 72 0.52 -16.28 -17.90
CA GLU A 72 1.58 -15.69 -18.70
C GLU A 72 2.99 -15.95 -18.16
N LEU A 73 3.17 -15.97 -16.84
CA LEU A 73 4.46 -16.31 -16.25
C LEU A 73 4.82 -17.77 -16.59
N LEU A 74 3.84 -18.67 -16.55
CA LEU A 74 3.99 -20.08 -16.93
C LEU A 74 4.29 -20.24 -18.43
N TRP A 75 3.64 -19.46 -19.30
CA TRP A 75 3.96 -19.47 -20.73
C TRP A 75 5.34 -18.88 -21.02
N LYS A 76 5.71 -17.77 -20.39
CA LYS A 76 7.05 -17.18 -20.55
C LYS A 76 8.17 -18.12 -20.09
N SER A 77 7.98 -18.84 -18.99
CA SER A 77 8.96 -19.84 -18.55
C SER A 77 9.06 -21.04 -19.49
N LYS A 78 8.02 -21.32 -20.27
CA LYS A 78 8.01 -22.39 -21.26
C LYS A 78 8.74 -21.99 -22.54
N ASP A 79 8.54 -20.75 -23.01
CA ASP A 79 9.06 -20.29 -24.31
C ASP A 79 10.44 -19.64 -24.20
N ASN A 80 10.86 -19.21 -23.01
CA ASN A 80 12.11 -18.48 -22.80
C ASN A 80 12.93 -19.16 -21.69
N GLU A 81 13.75 -20.14 -22.06
CA GLU A 81 14.63 -20.92 -21.16
C GLU A 81 15.68 -20.07 -20.41
N THR A 82 15.80 -18.78 -20.74
CA THR A 82 16.81 -17.87 -20.20
C THR A 82 16.34 -17.03 -19.01
N GLU A 83 15.04 -17.00 -18.68
CA GLU A 83 14.57 -16.34 -17.46
C GLU A 83 14.92 -17.22 -16.24
N PRO A 84 15.83 -16.77 -15.35
CA PRO A 84 16.26 -17.59 -14.23
C PRO A 84 15.09 -17.83 -13.27
N PHE A 85 14.81 -19.10 -12.98
CA PHE A 85 13.85 -19.47 -11.95
C PHE A 85 14.30 -18.91 -10.60
N LYS A 86 13.63 -17.85 -10.14
CA LYS A 86 13.90 -17.26 -8.83
C LYS A 86 13.13 -18.03 -7.76
N SER A 87 13.85 -18.77 -6.93
CA SER A 87 13.30 -19.41 -5.74
C SER A 87 14.08 -19.02 -4.49
N TYR A 88 13.36 -18.97 -3.38
CA TYR A 88 13.94 -18.72 -2.07
C TYR A 88 13.75 -19.98 -1.23
N LYS A 89 14.85 -20.50 -0.66
CA LYS A 89 14.79 -21.68 0.22
C LYS A 89 14.04 -21.40 1.52
N ASP A 90 14.11 -20.15 1.98
CA ASP A 90 13.45 -19.67 3.18
C ASP A 90 12.84 -18.30 2.88
N ILE A 91 11.52 -18.27 2.80
CA ILE A 91 10.78 -17.06 2.47
C ILE A 91 10.80 -16.04 3.62
N TRP A 92 10.92 -16.49 4.86
CA TRP A 92 10.97 -15.62 6.03
C TRP A 92 12.32 -14.95 6.12
N LYS A 93 13.40 -15.72 5.93
CA LYS A 93 14.75 -15.14 5.85
C LYS A 93 14.84 -14.11 4.73
N TRP A 94 14.37 -14.43 3.52
CA TRP A 94 14.34 -13.47 2.42
C TRP A 94 13.52 -12.22 2.79
N PHE A 95 12.33 -12.39 3.37
CA PHE A 95 11.49 -11.27 3.75
C PHE A 95 12.17 -10.39 4.80
N ASP A 96 12.74 -10.97 5.84
CA ASP A 96 13.40 -10.21 6.91
C ASP A 96 14.66 -9.47 6.40
N GLU A 97 15.43 -10.07 5.48
CA GLU A 97 16.66 -9.48 4.94
C GLU A 97 16.39 -8.44 3.83
N GLU A 98 15.40 -8.69 2.97
CA GLU A 98 15.20 -7.93 1.73
C GLU A 98 13.95 -7.05 1.75
N SER A 99 13.02 -7.25 2.69
CA SER A 99 11.87 -6.35 2.79
C SER A 99 12.36 -4.97 3.22
N GLN A 100 11.93 -3.95 2.48
CA GLN A 100 12.22 -2.55 2.80
C GLN A 100 11.28 -2.04 3.91
N CYS A 101 11.08 -2.84 4.94
CA CYS A 101 10.26 -2.49 6.09
C CYS A 101 10.96 -1.41 6.92
N GLU A 102 10.18 -0.42 7.38
CA GLU A 102 10.70 0.53 8.36
C GLU A 102 10.95 -0.20 9.70
N LYS A 103 12.05 0.15 10.38
CA LYS A 103 12.32 -0.32 11.75
C LYS A 103 11.27 0.20 12.73
N ASP A 104 11.13 -0.48 13.85
CA ASP A 104 10.11 -0.21 14.87
C ASP A 104 10.35 1.07 15.70
N GLU A 105 11.52 1.71 15.54
CA GLU A 105 11.92 2.94 16.25
C GLU A 105 10.84 4.03 16.19
N PHE A 106 10.25 4.25 15.01
CA PHE A 106 9.14 5.20 14.87
C PHE A 106 7.96 4.82 15.74
N VAL A 107 7.53 3.55 15.71
CA VAL A 107 6.36 3.09 16.46
C VAL A 107 6.64 3.20 17.96
N ARG A 108 7.84 2.83 18.42
CA ARG A 108 8.24 3.00 19.83
C ARG A 108 8.19 4.45 20.27
N SER A 109 8.76 5.36 19.48
CA SER A 109 8.72 6.79 19.76
C SER A 109 7.29 7.33 19.78
N TRP A 110 6.47 6.93 18.81
CA TRP A 110 5.09 7.38 18.67
C TRP A 110 4.21 6.91 19.84
N LEU A 111 4.44 5.70 20.35
CA LEU A 111 3.76 5.17 21.54
C LEU A 111 4.19 5.85 22.85
N SER A 112 5.40 6.41 22.90
CA SER A 112 5.96 7.03 24.11
C SER A 112 5.64 8.52 24.28
N GLY A 113 5.07 9.17 23.26
CA GLY A 113 4.88 10.63 23.18
C GLY A 113 3.49 11.15 23.48
#